data_AF-A0A538GTC8-F1
#
_entry.id   AF-A0A538GTC8-F1
#
_cell.length_a   1.000
_cell.length_b   1.000
_cell.length_c   1.000
_cell.angle_alpha   90.00
_cell.angle_beta   90.00
_cell.angle_gamma   90.00
#
_symmetry.space_group_name_H-M   'P 1'
#
loop_
_entity.id
_entity.type
_entity.pdbx_description
1 polymer ?
#
loop_
_entity_poly.entity_id
_entity_poly.type
_entity_poly.pdbx_seq_one_letter_code
_entity_poly.pdbx_strand_id
1 'polypeptide(L)'
;MRRSFRDMNPTLRGFLVIALIALIVVVLQLERTLTALFILARIAFFLAIAYFLFLMWRDRREEISTWSTRSRVVFYGSALLMVVNVGARFFVPVGNGLSLLVFLAVFACGGFAMWRVWRDEHSYGY
;
A
#
# COMPACT_ATOMS: atom_id res chain seq x y z
N MET A 1 10.28 45.44 12.22
CA MET A 1 10.14 44.75 10.91
C MET A 1 10.25 45.65 9.67
N ARG A 2 9.84 46.94 9.69
CA ARG A 2 9.84 47.81 8.48
C ARG A 2 11.21 48.33 7.98
N ARG A 3 12.27 48.34 8.82
CA ARG A 3 13.61 48.82 8.41
C ARG A 3 14.44 47.74 7.68
N SER A 4 14.42 46.49 8.16
CA SER A 4 15.19 45.39 7.54
C SER A 4 14.87 45.15 6.06
N PHE A 5 13.60 45.33 5.65
CA PHE A 5 13.19 45.17 4.24
C PHE A 5 13.67 46.31 3.30
N ARG A 6 14.06 47.46 3.87
CA ARG A 6 14.50 48.63 3.09
C ARG A 6 16.02 48.63 2.89
N ASP A 7 16.77 48.00 3.79
CA ASP A 7 18.23 47.88 3.73
C ASP A 7 18.71 46.58 3.04
N MET A 8 17.80 45.68 2.65
CA MET A 8 18.12 44.43 1.96
C MET A 8 18.42 44.64 0.47
N ASN A 9 19.46 43.96 -0.01
CA ASN A 9 19.88 43.95 -1.40
C ASN A 9 18.66 43.68 -2.32
N PRO A 10 18.41 44.47 -3.37
CA PRO A 10 17.19 44.36 -4.20
C PRO A 10 16.98 42.97 -4.80
N THR A 11 18.06 42.22 -5.03
CA THR A 11 18.03 40.82 -5.48
C THR A 11 17.46 39.87 -4.41
N LEU A 12 17.89 39.99 -3.15
CA LEU A 12 17.40 39.19 -2.03
C LEU A 12 15.91 39.45 -1.76
N ARG A 13 15.50 40.72 -1.89
CA ARG A 13 14.09 41.11 -1.77
C ARG A 13 13.24 40.49 -2.87
N GLY A 14 13.72 40.50 -4.12
CA GLY A 14 13.05 39.81 -5.23
C GLY A 14 12.94 38.30 -4.98
N PHE A 15 14.01 37.67 -4.52
CA PHE A 15 14.03 36.23 -4.21
C PHE A 15 13.04 35.85 -3.10
N LEU A 16 12.91 36.67 -2.06
CA LEU A 16 11.93 36.42 -0.99
C LEU A 16 10.49 36.56 -1.46
N VAL A 17 10.20 37.50 -2.35
CA VAL A 17 8.86 37.63 -2.94
C VAL A 17 8.54 36.40 -3.80
N ILE A 18 9.49 35.95 -4.60
CA ILE A 18 9.34 34.72 -5.41
C ILE A 18 9.14 33.50 -4.51
N ALA A 19 9.95 33.36 -3.46
CA ALA A 19 9.86 32.26 -2.50
C ALA A 19 8.50 32.23 -1.78
N LEU A 20 7.98 33.40 -1.39
CA LEU A 20 6.67 33.52 -0.77
C LEU A 20 5.55 33.10 -1.74
N ILE A 21 5.61 33.56 -2.98
CA ILE A 21 4.62 33.18 -4.01
C ILE A 21 4.69 31.67 -4.27
N ALA A 22 5.90 31.11 -4.41
CA ALA A 22 6.10 29.68 -4.60
C ALA A 22 5.52 28.87 -3.42
N LEU A 23 5.76 29.30 -2.17
CA LEU A 23 5.19 28.66 -0.99
C LEU A 23 3.67 28.68 -1.00
N ILE A 24 3.05 29.82 -1.34
CA ILE A 24 1.60 29.95 -1.46
C ILE A 24 1.07 28.97 -2.52
N VAL A 25 1.71 28.91 -3.68
CA VAL A 25 1.32 27.98 -4.76
C VAL A 25 1.41 26.52 -4.28
N VAL A 26 2.48 26.14 -3.58
CA VAL A 26 2.65 24.78 -3.03
C VAL A 26 1.57 24.44 -2.02
N VAL A 27 1.28 25.35 -1.08
CA VAL A 27 0.25 25.15 -0.05
C VAL A 27 -1.13 25.02 -0.69
N LEU A 28 -1.45 25.86 -1.68
CA LEU A 28 -2.72 25.79 -2.41
C LEU A 28 -2.84 24.54 -3.29
N GLN A 29 -1.72 23.98 -3.79
CA GLN A 29 -1.68 22.75 -4.59
C GLN A 29 -1.62 21.46 -3.74
N LEU A 30 -1.44 21.58 -2.42
CA LEU A 30 -1.14 20.44 -1.54
C LEU A 30 -2.18 19.32 -1.65
N GLU A 31 -3.47 19.66 -1.65
CA GLU A 31 -4.55 18.68 -1.77
C GLU A 31 -4.46 17.87 -3.07
N ARG A 32 -4.19 18.55 -4.19
CA ARG A 32 -4.10 17.91 -5.51
C ARG A 32 -2.89 16.98 -5.58
N THR A 33 -1.75 17.43 -5.07
CA THR A 33 -0.53 16.62 -5.02
C THR A 33 -0.70 15.42 -4.11
N LEU A 34 -1.25 15.60 -2.91
CA LEU A 34 -1.52 14.50 -1.98
C LEU A 34 -2.51 13.49 -2.55
N THR A 35 -3.57 13.96 -3.20
CA THR A 35 -4.56 13.08 -3.85
C THR A 35 -3.92 12.25 -4.95
N ALA A 36 -3.11 12.87 -5.81
CA ALA A 36 -2.39 12.17 -6.87
C ALA A 36 -1.41 11.13 -6.29
N LEU A 37 -0.60 11.52 -5.30
CA LEU A 37 0.34 10.62 -4.62
C LEU A 37 -0.39 9.48 -3.92
N PHE A 38 -1.54 9.73 -3.29
CA PHE A 38 -2.32 8.70 -2.62
C PHE A 38 -2.89 7.69 -3.61
N ILE A 39 -3.38 8.13 -4.77
CA ILE A 39 -3.83 7.23 -5.85
C ILE A 39 -2.66 6.36 -6.34
N LEU A 40 -1.50 6.96 -6.59
CA LEU A 40 -0.29 6.23 -7.00
C LEU A 40 0.14 5.21 -5.94
N ALA A 41 0.16 5.60 -4.67
CA ALA A 41 0.50 4.73 -3.56
C ALA A 41 -0.48 3.54 -3.44
N ARG A 42 -1.78 3.76 -3.65
CA ARG A 42 -2.79 2.68 -3.66
C ARG A 42 -2.55 1.68 -4.78
N ILE A 43 -2.25 2.17 -5.99
CA ILE A 43 -1.94 1.32 -7.14
C ILE A 43 -0.65 0.53 -6.87
N ALA A 44 0.40 1.20 -6.40
CA ALA A 44 1.67 0.56 -6.07
C ALA A 44 1.51 -0.50 -4.97
N PHE A 45 0.71 -0.24 -3.94
CA PHE A 45 0.43 -1.20 -2.87
C PHE A 45 -0.34 -2.43 -3.38
N PHE A 46 -1.33 -2.24 -4.24
CA PHE A 46 -2.04 -3.34 -4.90
C PHE A 46 -1.09 -4.19 -5.74
N LEU A 47 -0.25 -3.55 -6.56
CA LEU A 47 0.76 -4.23 -7.36
C LEU A 47 1.78 -4.97 -6.50
N ALA A 48 2.21 -4.39 -5.37
CA ALA A 48 3.14 -5.04 -4.45
C ALA A 48 2.57 -6.35 -3.90
N ILE A 49 1.29 -6.38 -3.49
CA ILE A 49 0.65 -7.60 -3.01
C ILE A 49 0.48 -8.62 -4.13
N ALA A 50 0.00 -8.19 -5.30
CA ALA A 50 -0.16 -9.07 -6.45
C ALA A 50 1.18 -9.69 -6.87
N TYR A 51 2.24 -8.87 -6.92
CA TYR A 51 3.58 -9.31 -7.25
C TYR A 51 4.16 -10.24 -6.19
N PHE A 52 3.96 -9.95 -4.89
CA PHE A 52 4.39 -10.83 -3.81
C PHE A 52 3.73 -12.21 -3.90
N LEU A 53 2.41 -12.25 -4.09
CA LEU A 53 1.68 -13.50 -4.27
C LEU A 53 2.12 -14.24 -5.53
N PHE A 54 2.39 -13.52 -6.61
CA PHE A 54 2.92 -14.09 -7.85
C PHE A 54 4.31 -14.70 -7.66
N LEU A 55 5.22 -14.01 -6.98
CA LEU A 55 6.56 -14.54 -6.68
C LEU A 55 6.46 -15.81 -5.83
N MET A 56 5.67 -15.77 -4.76
CA MET A 56 5.46 -16.91 -3.88
C MET A 56 4.88 -18.10 -4.64
N TRP A 57 3.90 -17.87 -5.51
CA TRP A 57 3.34 -18.90 -6.38
C TRP A 57 4.38 -19.43 -7.37
N ARG A 58 5.09 -18.53 -8.05
CA ARG A 58 6.06 -18.86 -9.10
C ARG A 58 7.16 -19.79 -8.57
N ASP A 59 7.72 -19.46 -7.40
CA ASP A 59 8.83 -20.21 -6.82
C ASP A 59 8.39 -21.57 -6.24
N ARG A 60 7.12 -21.70 -5.85
CA ARG A 60 6.57 -22.88 -5.18
C ARG A 60 5.60 -23.69 -6.05
N ARG A 61 5.40 -23.32 -7.32
CA ARG A 61 4.31 -23.88 -8.16
C ARG A 61 4.37 -25.39 -8.33
N GLU A 62 5.58 -25.95 -8.36
CA GLU A 62 5.82 -27.38 -8.51
C GLU A 62 5.50 -28.12 -7.20
N GLU A 63 5.95 -27.58 -6.07
CA GLU A 63 5.65 -28.08 -4.72
C GLU A 63 4.13 -28.02 -4.43
N ILE A 64 3.47 -26.90 -4.73
CA ILE A 64 2.03 -26.72 -4.51
C ILE A 64 1.20 -27.71 -5.36
N SER A 65 1.77 -28.24 -6.44
CA SER A 65 1.08 -29.21 -7.29
C SER A 65 0.98 -30.61 -6.67
N THR A 66 1.88 -30.94 -5.73
CA THR A 66 1.88 -32.23 -5.03
C THR A 66 1.06 -32.21 -3.74
N TRP A 67 0.67 -31.02 -3.26
CA TRP A 67 -0.10 -30.86 -2.04
C TRP A 67 -1.53 -31.43 -2.16
N SER A 68 -2.11 -31.78 -1.01
CA SER A 68 -3.52 -32.18 -0.94
C SER A 68 -4.47 -31.09 -1.48
N THR A 69 -5.57 -31.49 -2.12
CA THR A 69 -6.56 -30.57 -2.69
C THR A 69 -7.09 -29.56 -1.66
N ARG A 70 -7.24 -29.99 -0.40
CA ARG A 70 -7.67 -29.11 0.71
C ARG A 70 -6.64 -28.02 0.99
N SER A 71 -5.36 -28.37 1.13
CA SER A 71 -4.25 -27.42 1.32
C SER A 71 -4.19 -26.42 0.18
N ARG A 72 -4.33 -26.89 -1.06
CA ARG A 72 -4.32 -26.07 -2.27
C ARG A 72 -5.44 -25.04 -2.28
N VAL A 73 -6.67 -25.44 -1.95
CA VAL A 73 -7.83 -24.54 -1.88
C VAL A 73 -7.64 -23.47 -0.80
N VAL A 74 -7.13 -23.82 0.39
CA VAL A 74 -6.91 -22.83 1.47
C VAL A 74 -5.82 -21.83 1.09
N PHE A 75 -4.73 -22.27 0.47
CA PHE A 75 -3.64 -21.40 0.02
C PHE A 75 -4.09 -20.43 -1.08
N TYR A 76 -4.73 -20.92 -2.14
CA TYR A 76 -5.26 -20.03 -3.19
C TYR A 76 -6.42 -19.18 -2.71
N GLY A 77 -7.28 -19.70 -1.82
CA GLY A 77 -8.39 -18.97 -1.24
C GLY A 77 -7.92 -17.80 -0.39
N SER A 78 -6.90 -18.00 0.45
CA SER A 78 -6.29 -16.92 1.25
C SER A 78 -5.59 -15.87 0.37
N ALA A 79 -4.88 -16.29 -0.69
CA ALA A 79 -4.31 -15.38 -1.68
C ALA A 79 -5.40 -14.52 -2.36
N LEU A 80 -6.47 -15.17 -2.84
CA LEU A 80 -7.60 -14.49 -3.49
C LEU A 80 -8.27 -13.50 -2.52
N LEU A 81 -8.49 -13.92 -1.27
CA LEU A 81 -9.07 -13.06 -0.23
C LEU A 81 -8.23 -11.80 0.01
N MET A 82 -6.90 -11.91 0.06
CA MET A 82 -6.02 -10.75 0.19
C MET A 82 -6.15 -9.80 -1.00
N VAL A 83 -6.14 -10.32 -2.23
CA VAL A 83 -6.29 -9.50 -3.45
C VAL A 83 -7.65 -8.80 -3.47
N VAL A 84 -8.73 -9.53 -3.19
CA VAL A 84 -10.10 -8.98 -3.13
C VAL A 84 -10.21 -7.94 -2.02
N ASN A 85 -9.60 -8.16 -0.86
CA ASN A 85 -9.60 -7.20 0.26
C ASN A 85 -8.96 -5.86 -0.14
N VAL A 86 -7.88 -5.86 -0.95
CA VAL A 86 -7.30 -4.62 -1.50
C VAL A 86 -8.14 -4.06 -2.64
N GLY A 87 -8.56 -4.91 -3.58
CA GLY A 87 -9.36 -4.51 -4.74
C GLY A 87 -10.67 -3.83 -4.34
N ALA A 88 -11.34 -4.36 -3.31
CA ALA A 88 -12.57 -3.78 -2.77
C ALA A 88 -12.35 -2.35 -2.22
N ARG A 89 -11.15 -2.03 -1.71
CA ARG A 89 -10.84 -0.67 -1.25
C ARG A 89 -10.82 0.36 -2.37
N PHE A 90 -10.75 -0.05 -3.64
CA PHE A 90 -10.91 0.89 -4.76
C PHE A 90 -12.36 1.35 -4.96
N PHE A 91 -13.33 0.50 -4.64
CA PHE A 91 -14.76 0.76 -4.88
C PHE A 91 -15.53 1.15 -3.62
N VAL A 92 -15.04 0.75 -2.43
CA VAL A 92 -15.71 1.01 -1.16
C VAL A 92 -15.01 2.17 -0.42
N PRO A 93 -15.72 3.25 -0.05
CA PRO A 93 -15.16 4.34 0.74
C PRO A 93 -14.53 3.82 2.04
N VAL A 94 -13.41 4.44 2.44
CA VAL A 94 -12.76 4.15 3.72
C VAL A 94 -13.65 4.70 4.84
N GLY A 95 -14.51 3.84 5.39
CA GLY A 95 -15.30 4.16 6.59
C GLY A 95 -14.43 4.23 7.85
N ASN A 96 -15.08 4.28 9.02
CA ASN A 96 -14.48 4.36 10.36
C ASN A 96 -13.23 3.48 10.58
N GLY A 97 -12.42 3.80 11.59
CA GLY A 97 -11.20 3.07 11.96
C GLY A 97 -11.37 1.56 12.16
N LEU A 98 -12.58 1.08 12.47
CA LEU A 98 -12.93 -0.35 12.47
C LEU A 98 -12.69 -1.02 11.11
N SER A 99 -12.95 -0.32 9.99
CA SER A 99 -12.69 -0.85 8.66
C SER A 99 -11.21 -1.10 8.40
N LEU A 100 -10.32 -0.29 9.00
CA LEU A 100 -8.88 -0.49 8.94
C LEU A 100 -8.49 -1.74 9.74
N LEU A 101 -9.06 -1.92 10.93
CA LEU A 101 -8.81 -3.11 11.75
C LEU A 101 -9.25 -4.39 11.03
N VAL A 102 -10.44 -4.40 10.43
CA VAL A 102 -10.93 -5.54 9.64
C VAL A 102 -10.02 -5.78 8.44
N PHE A 103 -9.62 -4.73 7.73
CA PHE A 103 -8.69 -4.83 6.61
C PHE A 103 -7.38 -5.51 7.02
N LEU A 104 -6.75 -5.05 8.10
CA LEU A 104 -5.51 -5.62 8.63
C LEU A 104 -5.72 -7.05 9.17
N ALA A 105 -6.85 -7.31 9.82
CA ALA A 105 -7.19 -8.63 10.32
C ALA A 105 -7.32 -9.66 9.19
N VAL A 106 -7.89 -9.29 8.03
CA VAL A 106 -7.93 -10.18 6.85
C VAL A 106 -6.52 -10.52 6.36
N PHE A 107 -5.59 -9.55 6.36
CA PHE A 107 -4.19 -9.82 6.02
C PHE A 107 -3.53 -10.77 7.02
N ALA A 108 -3.70 -10.52 8.31
CA ALA A 108 -3.13 -11.35 9.36
C ALA A 108 -3.69 -12.78 9.30
N CYS A 109 -5.01 -12.93 9.18
CA CYS A 109 -5.67 -14.23 9.10
C CYS A 109 -5.33 -14.98 7.80
N GLY A 110 -5.29 -14.28 6.66
CA GLY A 110 -4.91 -14.88 5.38
C GLY A 110 -3.46 -15.36 5.37
N GLY A 111 -2.55 -14.53 5.89
CA GLY A 111 -1.13 -14.87 6.00
C GLY A 111 -0.91 -16.02 6.98
N PHE A 112 -1.62 -16.01 8.12
CA PHE A 112 -1.61 -17.11 9.08
C PHE A 112 -2.13 -18.41 8.48
N ALA A 113 -3.21 -18.37 7.70
CA ALA A 113 -3.75 -19.54 7.03
C ALA A 113 -2.74 -20.14 6.03
N MET A 114 -2.07 -19.29 5.24
CA MET A 114 -0.98 -19.72 4.35
C MET A 114 0.18 -20.36 5.12
N TRP A 115 0.64 -19.69 6.18
CA TRP A 115 1.73 -20.19 7.03
C TRP A 115 1.38 -21.53 7.69
N ARG A 116 0.14 -21.67 8.16
CA ARG A 116 -0.36 -22.92 8.74
C ARG A 116 -0.34 -24.05 7.71
N VAL A 117 -0.90 -23.83 6.52
CA VAL A 117 -0.89 -24.85 5.45
C VAL A 117 0.53 -25.26 5.10
N TRP A 118 1.44 -24.29 5.01
CA TRP A 118 2.86 -24.55 4.78
C TRP A 118 3.49 -25.41 5.87
N ARG A 119 3.22 -25.10 7.15
CA ARG A 119 3.67 -25.89 8.31
C ARG A 119 3.10 -27.30 8.31
N ASP A 120 1.81 -27.45 8.03
CA ASP A 120 1.12 -28.73 8.01
C ASP A 120 1.78 -29.63 6.94
N GLU A 121 1.99 -29.14 5.71
CA GLU A 121 2.60 -29.95 4.64
C GLU A 121 4.07 -30.31 4.92
N HIS A 122 4.87 -29.40 5.50
CA HIS A 122 6.27 -29.66 5.82
C HIS A 122 6.45 -30.57 7.06
N SER A 123 5.40 -30.73 7.88
CA SER A 123 5.44 -31.62 9.05
C SER A 123 4.97 -33.04 8.72
N TYR A 124 4.23 -33.23 7.62
CA TYR A 124 3.75 -34.52 7.15
C TYR A 124 4.55 -35.09 5.96
N GLY A 125 5.57 -34.38 5.49
CA GLY A 125 6.55 -34.89 4.54
C GLY A 125 7.48 -35.91 5.21
N TYR A 126 7.29 -37.19 4.88
CA TYR A 126 8.31 -38.24 5.00
C TYR A 126 9.37 -38.08 3.91
#